data_AF-A0A383AQR3-F1
#
_entry.id   AF-A0A383AQR3-F1
#
_cell.length_a   1.000
_cell.length_b   1.000
_cell.length_c   1.000
_cell.angle_alpha   90.00
_cell.angle_beta   90.00
_cell.angle_gamma   90.00
#
_symmetry.space_group_name_H-M   'P 1'
#
loop_
_entity.id
_entity.type
_entity.pdbx_description
1 polymer ?
#
loop_
_entity_poly.entity_id
_entity_poly.type
_entity_poly.pdbx_seq_one_letter_code
_entity_poly.pdbx_strand_id
1 'polypeptide(L)'
;LKNLWGEISSRRLYAPPNFFRFLKLKAKTKTTFMGSKNLRIIAPKWKVNDCQSCTDICCIGSKSKVLLRLEDIATLMDIGRTDLIDCNFDVIPTDSPEMHRYVNSEAWSIFPKLHQNQYHACQALSPEGKCSIYPHWPQSCARFPYSLDPDQQEFFYSSRCKSFWIRPDKDEEVKAMTLGAVASYNHLIKDQILLSYASATLRTLGFTQFLNETKIG
;
A
#
# COMPACT_ATOMS: atom_id res chain seq x y z
N LEU A 1 -8.14 9.37 10.82
CA LEU A 1 -8.64 8.72 9.58
C LEU A 1 -9.76 7.71 9.77
N LYS A 2 -9.69 6.76 10.72
CA LYS A 2 -10.74 5.73 10.92
C LYS A 2 -12.15 6.32 11.08
N ASN A 3 -12.28 7.40 11.85
CA ASN A 3 -13.55 8.11 12.02
C ASN A 3 -14.05 8.74 10.71
N LEU A 4 -13.16 9.36 9.93
CA LEU A 4 -13.50 9.95 8.63
C LEU A 4 -13.96 8.88 7.63
N TRP A 5 -13.29 7.73 7.61
CA TRP A 5 -13.75 6.60 6.81
C TRP A 5 -15.07 6.02 7.32
N GLY A 6 -15.26 5.91 8.64
CA GLY A 6 -16.53 5.50 9.25
C GLY A 6 -17.68 6.39 8.82
N GLU A 7 -17.46 7.71 8.84
CA GLU A 7 -18.42 8.70 8.37
C GLU A 7 -18.73 8.52 6.88
N ILE A 8 -17.70 8.46 6.02
CA ILE A 8 -17.89 8.32 4.57
C ILE A 8 -18.55 6.99 4.21
N SER A 9 -18.16 5.89 4.85
CA SER A 9 -18.71 4.56 4.59
C SER A 9 -20.15 4.40 5.08
N SER A 10 -20.56 5.15 6.11
CA SER A 10 -21.95 5.21 6.56
C SER A 10 -22.84 5.99 5.58
N ARG A 11 -22.27 6.96 4.85
CA ARG A 11 -22.97 7.68 3.78
C ARG A 11 -23.08 6.76 2.57
N ARG A 12 -24.30 6.59 2.04
CA ARG A 12 -24.49 5.86 0.78
C ARG A 12 -23.82 6.66 -0.34
N LEU A 13 -22.62 6.24 -0.76
CA LEU A 13 -21.89 6.87 -1.87
C LEU A 13 -22.72 6.87 -3.17
N TYR A 14 -23.65 5.91 -3.31
CA TYR A 14 -24.60 5.80 -4.41
C TYR A 14 -25.89 6.62 -4.22
N ALA A 15 -26.02 7.41 -3.15
CA ALA A 15 -27.18 8.28 -2.93
C ALA A 15 -26.85 9.76 -3.23
N PRO A 16 -27.86 10.59 -3.57
CA PRO A 16 -27.67 12.03 -3.69
C PRO A 16 -27.06 12.66 -2.41
N PRO A 17 -26.21 13.69 -2.53
CA PRO A 17 -25.73 14.34 -3.77
C PRO A 17 -24.51 13.64 -4.42
N ASN A 18 -24.06 12.51 -3.87
CA ASN A 18 -22.77 11.89 -4.21
C ASN A 18 -22.82 10.96 -5.43
N PHE A 19 -24.01 10.65 -5.93
CA PHE A 19 -24.23 9.67 -7.01
C PHE A 19 -23.32 9.86 -8.24
N PHE A 20 -23.27 11.08 -8.81
CA PHE A 20 -22.44 11.34 -9.99
C PHE A 20 -20.93 11.26 -9.71
N ARG A 21 -20.50 11.72 -8.54
CA ARG A 21 -19.10 11.58 -8.10
C ARG A 21 -18.73 10.10 -7.95
N PHE A 22 -19.64 9.28 -7.40
CA PHE A 22 -19.45 7.84 -7.29
C PHE A 22 -19.35 7.16 -8.65
N LEU A 23 -20.23 7.50 -9.60
CA LEU A 23 -20.14 6.97 -10.97
C LEU A 23 -18.82 7.35 -11.65
N LYS A 24 -18.40 8.63 -11.52
CA LYS A 24 -17.12 9.10 -12.05
C LYS A 24 -15.94 8.35 -11.44
N LEU A 25 -15.95 8.15 -10.11
CA LEU A 25 -14.91 7.41 -9.42
C LEU A 25 -14.88 5.95 -9.90
N LYS A 26 -16.03 5.26 -9.93
CA LYS A 26 -16.14 3.88 -10.41
C LYS A 26 -15.63 3.71 -11.85
N ALA A 27 -15.94 4.66 -12.72
CA ALA A 27 -15.45 4.65 -14.10
C ALA A 27 -13.94 4.91 -14.19
N LYS A 28 -13.42 5.85 -13.39
CA LYS A 28 -12.01 6.26 -13.41
C LYS A 28 -11.09 5.20 -12.82
N THR A 29 -11.48 4.60 -11.70
CA THR A 29 -10.59 3.72 -10.96
C THR A 29 -10.62 2.30 -11.50
N LYS A 30 -11.65 1.89 -12.26
CA LYS A 30 -11.90 0.51 -12.71
C LYS A 30 -11.81 -0.55 -11.58
N THR A 31 -11.74 -0.11 -10.33
CA THR A 31 -11.43 -0.96 -9.18
C THR A 31 -12.71 -1.36 -8.51
N THR A 32 -13.13 -2.60 -8.77
CA THR A 32 -14.10 -3.28 -7.93
C THR A 32 -13.41 -3.68 -6.63
N PHE A 33 -14.11 -3.57 -5.50
CA PHE A 33 -13.61 -4.14 -4.26
C PHE A 33 -13.32 -5.63 -4.48
N MET A 34 -12.11 -6.03 -4.12
CA MET A 34 -11.68 -7.41 -4.27
C MET A 34 -12.19 -8.21 -3.07
N GLY A 35 -12.91 -9.29 -3.35
CA GLY A 35 -13.25 -10.30 -2.36
C GLY A 35 -12.17 -11.37 -2.31
N SER A 36 -11.83 -11.87 -1.12
CA SER A 36 -10.81 -12.91 -0.94
C SER A 36 -11.15 -14.23 -1.65
N LYS A 37 -12.45 -14.50 -1.91
CA LYS A 37 -12.91 -15.71 -2.60
C LYS A 37 -12.57 -15.75 -4.09
N ASN A 38 -12.35 -14.59 -4.71
CA ASN A 38 -12.04 -14.49 -6.15
C ASN A 38 -10.53 -14.49 -6.42
N LEU A 39 -9.72 -14.61 -5.37
CA LEU A 39 -8.28 -14.49 -5.47
C LEU A 39 -7.64 -15.85 -5.75
N ARG A 40 -6.86 -15.93 -6.83
CA ARG A 40 -6.03 -17.09 -7.15
C ARG A 40 -4.77 -17.06 -6.31
N ILE A 41 -4.62 -18.02 -5.40
CA ILE A 41 -3.40 -18.17 -4.59
C ILE A 41 -2.38 -18.98 -5.39
N ILE A 42 -1.35 -18.31 -5.90
CA ILE A 42 -0.19 -18.91 -6.58
C ILE A 42 1.00 -19.05 -5.63
N ALA A 43 0.93 -18.43 -4.45
CA ALA A 43 1.92 -18.60 -3.40
C ALA A 43 2.12 -20.11 -3.10
N PRO A 44 3.37 -20.63 -3.09
CA PRO A 44 3.62 -22.03 -2.83
C PRO A 44 3.05 -22.43 -1.47
N LYS A 45 2.39 -23.60 -1.41
CA LYS A 45 1.75 -24.09 -0.20
C LYS A 45 2.75 -24.10 0.96
N TRP A 46 2.33 -23.57 2.11
CA TRP A 46 3.12 -23.55 3.35
C TRP A 46 4.39 -22.71 3.31
N LYS A 47 4.65 -21.98 2.22
CA LYS A 47 5.82 -21.12 2.14
C LYS A 47 5.56 -19.86 2.96
N VAL A 48 6.26 -19.71 4.08
CA VAL A 48 6.22 -18.54 4.97
C VAL A 48 7.59 -17.88 5.04
N ASN A 49 7.64 -16.61 5.42
CA ASN A 49 8.92 -15.93 5.63
C ASN A 49 9.60 -16.43 6.91
N ASP A 50 10.91 -16.57 6.83
CA ASP A 50 11.73 -16.69 8.02
C ASP A 50 12.19 -15.30 8.45
N CYS A 51 11.34 -14.55 9.18
CA CYS A 51 11.66 -13.20 9.64
C CYS A 51 12.98 -13.12 10.42
N GLN A 52 13.39 -14.19 11.12
CA GLN A 52 14.60 -14.19 11.95
C GLN A 52 15.87 -14.32 11.10
N SER A 53 15.79 -15.08 10.00
CA SER A 53 16.90 -15.24 9.04
C SER A 53 16.72 -14.40 7.78
N CYS A 54 15.68 -13.56 7.70
CA CYS A 54 15.39 -12.74 6.53
C CYS A 54 16.44 -11.65 6.40
N THR A 55 17.42 -11.90 5.54
CA THR A 55 18.36 -10.87 5.07
C THR A 55 17.76 -10.02 3.95
N ASP A 56 16.63 -10.46 3.38
CA ASP A 56 15.93 -9.77 2.31
C ASP A 56 15.07 -8.63 2.87
N ILE A 57 15.55 -7.41 2.70
CA ILE A 57 14.79 -6.21 3.04
C ILE A 57 13.82 -5.92 1.90
N CYS A 58 12.53 -5.80 2.22
CA CYS A 58 11.42 -5.63 1.25
C CYS A 58 11.58 -4.46 0.26
N CYS A 59 12.49 -3.52 0.54
CA CYS A 59 12.63 -2.22 -0.10
C CYS A 59 14.09 -1.89 -0.48
N ILE A 60 14.98 -2.89 -0.60
CA ILE A 60 16.30 -2.70 -1.19
C ILE A 60 16.19 -2.55 -2.71
N GLY A 61 16.93 -1.57 -3.24
CA GLY A 61 17.10 -1.32 -4.67
C GLY A 61 16.45 0.00 -5.10
N SER A 62 17.06 0.66 -6.08
CA SER A 62 16.62 1.97 -6.58
C SER A 62 15.18 1.97 -7.13
N LYS A 63 14.70 0.81 -7.60
CA LYS A 63 13.35 0.59 -8.13
C LYS A 63 12.35 0.10 -7.07
N SER A 64 12.78 -0.16 -5.84
CA SER A 64 11.97 -0.74 -4.76
C SER A 64 11.37 0.33 -3.85
N LYS A 65 10.46 1.14 -4.40
CA LYS A 65 9.77 2.19 -3.62
C LYS A 65 8.55 1.64 -2.89
N VAL A 66 8.34 2.12 -1.68
CA VAL A 66 7.16 1.83 -0.86
C VAL A 66 6.24 3.04 -0.93
N LEU A 67 5.12 2.92 -1.65
CA LEU A 67 4.12 3.99 -1.68
C LEU A 67 3.41 4.06 -0.32
N LEU A 68 3.28 5.27 0.23
CA LEU A 68 2.64 5.55 1.51
C LEU A 68 1.21 6.02 1.28
N ARG A 69 0.25 5.28 1.84
CA ARG A 69 -1.17 5.61 1.73
C ARG A 69 -1.61 6.56 2.84
N LEU A 70 -2.87 7.00 2.81
CA LEU A 70 -3.38 7.91 3.83
C LEU A 70 -3.19 7.32 5.24
N GLU A 71 -3.48 6.04 5.44
CA GLU A 71 -3.29 5.39 6.74
C GLU A 71 -1.81 5.30 7.15
N ASP A 72 -0.90 5.07 6.20
CA ASP A 72 0.54 5.05 6.47
C ASP A 72 1.04 6.45 6.84
N ILE A 73 0.61 7.49 6.10
CA ILE A 73 0.92 8.90 6.37
C ILE A 73 0.42 9.30 7.77
N ALA A 74 -0.83 8.96 8.10
CA ALA A 74 -1.40 9.26 9.42
C ALA A 74 -0.58 8.62 10.52
N THR A 75 -0.23 7.34 10.34
CA THR A 75 0.59 6.61 11.31
C THR A 75 1.94 7.29 11.51
N LEU A 76 2.60 7.70 10.42
CA LEU A 76 3.89 8.41 10.50
C LEU A 76 3.77 9.80 11.15
N MET A 77 2.68 10.52 10.91
CA MET A 77 2.38 11.76 11.63
C MET A 77 2.19 11.52 13.12
N ASP A 78 1.39 10.52 13.49
CA ASP A 78 1.07 10.18 14.88
C ASP A 78 2.32 9.82 15.69
N ILE A 79 3.29 9.14 15.08
CA ILE A 79 4.57 8.77 15.73
C ILE A 79 5.68 9.81 15.52
N GLY A 80 5.40 10.96 14.90
CA GLY A 80 6.38 12.03 14.67
C GLY A 80 7.51 11.66 13.72
N ARG A 81 7.28 10.73 12.78
CA ARG A 81 8.26 10.23 11.80
C ARG A 81 7.96 10.66 10.36
N THR A 82 7.51 11.90 10.20
CA THR A 82 7.25 12.49 8.87
C THR A 82 8.53 12.71 8.07
N ASP A 83 9.71 12.64 8.71
CA ASP A 83 11.03 12.62 8.06
C ASP A 83 11.19 11.46 7.06
N LEU A 84 10.41 10.39 7.23
CA LEU A 84 10.42 9.22 6.36
C LEU A 84 9.58 9.38 5.08
N ILE A 85 8.86 10.49 4.93
CA ILE A 85 7.96 10.73 3.80
C ILE A 85 8.71 11.46 2.68
N ASP A 86 8.89 10.78 1.57
CA ASP A 86 9.44 11.32 0.33
C ASP A 86 8.31 11.81 -0.59
N CYS A 87 8.16 13.13 -0.65
CA CYS A 87 7.20 13.81 -1.53
C CYS A 87 7.73 14.00 -2.96
N ASN A 88 8.80 13.30 -3.37
CA ASN A 88 9.17 13.26 -4.77
C ASN A 88 8.22 12.34 -5.56
N PHE A 89 7.41 12.94 -6.43
CA PHE A 89 6.42 12.24 -7.27
C PHE A 89 6.96 11.79 -8.63
N ASP A 90 8.28 11.91 -8.87
CA ASP A 90 8.90 11.50 -10.13
C ASP A 90 8.60 10.05 -10.48
N VAL A 91 8.35 9.82 -11.77
CA VAL A 91 8.17 8.49 -12.35
C VAL A 91 9.56 7.89 -12.53
N ILE A 92 9.78 6.73 -11.92
CA ILE A 92 11.06 6.02 -12.03
C ILE A 92 11.02 5.18 -13.31
N PRO A 93 12.02 5.31 -14.21
CA PRO A 93 12.14 4.41 -15.34
C PRO A 93 12.22 2.96 -14.87
N THR A 94 11.39 2.10 -15.43
CA THR A 94 11.37 0.68 -15.13
C THR A 94 11.28 -0.10 -16.41
N ASP A 95 12.05 -1.17 -16.55
CA ASP A 95 12.00 -2.08 -17.69
C ASP A 95 11.09 -3.29 -17.39
N SER A 96 10.61 -3.40 -16.14
CA SER A 96 9.68 -4.45 -15.72
C SER A 96 8.25 -4.09 -16.13
N PRO A 97 7.60 -4.91 -16.99
CA PRO A 97 6.21 -4.69 -17.41
C PRO A 97 5.23 -4.62 -16.23
N GLU A 98 5.48 -5.38 -15.17
CA GLU A 98 4.66 -5.42 -13.96
C GLU A 98 4.73 -4.08 -13.21
N MET A 99 5.94 -3.51 -13.09
CA MET A 99 6.16 -2.22 -12.45
C MET A 99 5.69 -1.05 -13.32
N HIS A 100 5.71 -1.18 -14.65
CA HIS A 100 5.27 -0.15 -15.58
C HIS A 100 3.84 0.32 -15.26
N ARG A 101 2.92 -0.60 -15.00
CA ARG A 101 1.53 -0.23 -14.66
C ARG A 101 1.46 0.50 -13.33
N TYR A 102 2.24 0.06 -12.35
CA TYR A 102 2.25 0.64 -11.02
C TYR A 102 2.80 2.08 -11.02
N VAL A 103 3.94 2.32 -11.66
CA VAL A 103 4.56 3.65 -11.73
C VAL A 103 3.77 4.65 -12.58
N ASN A 104 2.98 4.15 -13.54
CA ASN A 104 2.07 4.97 -14.35
C ASN A 104 0.65 5.08 -13.75
N SER A 105 0.42 4.49 -12.57
CA SER A 105 -0.87 4.58 -11.92
C SER A 105 -1.11 5.98 -11.36
N GLU A 106 -2.38 6.39 -11.29
CA GLU A 106 -2.74 7.66 -10.65
C GLU A 106 -2.26 7.73 -9.20
N ALA A 107 -2.32 6.62 -8.48
CA ALA A 107 -1.85 6.52 -7.11
C ALA A 107 -0.36 6.91 -6.97
N TRP A 108 0.50 6.49 -7.90
CA TRP A 108 1.91 6.84 -7.90
C TRP A 108 2.15 8.35 -8.03
N SER A 109 1.29 9.03 -8.80
CA SER A 109 1.40 10.47 -9.01
C SER A 109 0.84 11.31 -7.86
N ILE A 110 0.05 10.72 -6.96
CA ILE A 110 -0.63 11.40 -5.85
C ILE A 110 0.07 11.15 -4.51
N PHE A 111 0.40 9.89 -4.22
CA PHE A 111 0.86 9.46 -2.92
C PHE A 111 2.38 9.54 -2.80
N PRO A 112 2.91 9.93 -1.62
CA PRO A 112 4.33 9.99 -1.38
C PRO A 112 4.89 8.57 -1.22
N LYS A 113 6.21 8.48 -1.21
CA LYS A 113 6.94 7.22 -1.02
C LYS A 113 7.66 7.25 0.33
N LEU A 114 8.07 6.09 0.82
CA LEU A 114 9.00 6.03 1.94
C LEU A 114 10.40 6.37 1.43
N HIS A 115 11.06 7.31 2.10
CA HIS A 115 12.41 7.74 1.78
C HIS A 115 13.40 6.56 1.79
N GLN A 116 14.36 6.61 0.88
CA GLN A 116 15.44 5.62 0.82
C GLN A 116 16.75 6.26 1.28
N ASN A 117 17.56 5.50 2.01
CA ASN A 117 18.91 5.92 2.38
C ASN A 117 19.89 5.80 1.19
N GLN A 118 21.14 6.16 1.43
CA GLN A 118 22.23 6.10 0.44
C GLN A 118 22.49 4.71 -0.16
N TYR A 119 22.04 3.64 0.49
CA TYR A 119 22.17 2.26 0.00
C TYR A 119 20.95 1.81 -0.81
N HIS A 120 20.03 2.73 -1.12
CA HIS A 120 18.73 2.44 -1.72
C HIS A 120 17.90 1.43 -0.90
N ALA A 121 18.08 1.42 0.42
CA ALA A 121 17.21 0.70 1.35
C ALA A 121 16.25 1.69 2.01
N CYS A 122 15.15 1.21 2.59
CA CYS A 122 14.23 2.06 3.34
C CYS A 122 14.94 2.77 4.50
N GLN A 123 14.67 4.07 4.66
CA GLN A 123 15.26 4.86 5.74
C GLN A 123 14.71 4.47 7.13
N ALA A 124 13.60 3.76 7.19
CA ALA A 124 13.04 3.21 8.43
C ALA A 124 13.74 1.92 8.89
N LEU A 125 14.95 1.64 8.41
CA LEU A 125 15.75 0.49 8.85
C LEU A 125 16.76 0.92 9.91
N SER A 126 16.89 0.11 10.96
CA SER A 126 17.97 0.22 11.94
C SER A 126 19.31 -0.17 11.31
N PRO A 127 20.45 0.14 11.95
CA PRO A 127 21.77 -0.32 11.50
C PRO A 127 21.87 -1.83 11.33
N GLU A 128 21.11 -2.60 12.11
CA GLU A 128 21.03 -4.07 12.06
C GLU A 128 20.08 -4.57 10.94
N GLY A 129 19.53 -3.68 10.12
CA GLY A 129 18.62 -4.01 9.03
C GLY A 129 17.19 -4.35 9.47
N LYS A 130 16.81 -4.06 10.72
CA LYS A 130 15.45 -4.27 11.24
C LYS A 130 14.57 -3.06 10.99
N CYS A 131 13.26 -3.24 10.87
CA CYS A 131 12.33 -2.12 10.75
C CYS A 131 12.24 -1.34 12.08
N SER A 132 12.69 -0.09 12.10
CA SER A 132 12.74 0.76 13.29
C SER A 132 11.40 1.36 13.69
N ILE A 133 10.39 1.25 12.83
CA ILE A 133 9.02 1.71 13.06
C ILE A 133 8.05 0.56 13.36
N TYR A 134 8.52 -0.64 13.71
CA TYR A 134 7.63 -1.72 14.16
C TYR A 134 6.85 -1.30 15.42
N PRO A 135 5.52 -1.56 15.55
CA PRO A 135 4.61 -2.24 14.60
C PRO A 135 3.92 -1.35 13.57
N HIS A 136 4.31 -0.08 13.49
CA HIS A 136 3.79 0.99 12.64
C HIS A 136 4.34 1.01 11.20
N TRP A 137 4.83 -0.11 10.68
CA TRP A 137 5.31 -0.16 9.30
C TRP A 137 4.18 0.13 8.29
N PRO A 138 4.52 0.55 7.06
CA PRO A 138 3.52 0.68 6.02
C PRO A 138 2.80 -0.64 5.76
N GLN A 139 1.51 -0.58 5.45
CA GLN A 139 0.72 -1.79 5.19
C GLN A 139 1.25 -2.62 4.01
N SER A 140 1.90 -2.00 3.03
CA SER A 140 2.56 -2.70 1.93
C SER A 140 3.77 -3.53 2.41
N CYS A 141 4.47 -3.08 3.45
CA CYS A 141 5.54 -3.83 4.11
C CYS A 141 5.01 -4.96 5.00
N ALA A 142 3.85 -4.75 5.65
CA ALA A 142 3.23 -5.72 6.57
C ALA A 142 2.96 -7.10 5.94
N ARG A 143 2.77 -7.13 4.61
CA ARG A 143 2.44 -8.33 3.84
C ARG A 143 3.63 -8.95 3.12
N PHE A 144 4.80 -8.31 3.16
CA PHE A 144 6.01 -8.89 2.56
C PHE A 144 6.31 -10.23 3.23
N PRO A 145 6.62 -11.29 2.47
CA PRO A 145 7.04 -11.33 1.06
C PRO A 145 5.93 -11.58 0.05
N TYR A 146 4.67 -11.55 0.45
CA TYR A 146 3.58 -11.77 -0.47
C TYR A 146 3.20 -10.51 -1.23
N SER A 147 2.78 -10.70 -2.46
CA SER A 147 2.36 -9.65 -3.38
C SER A 147 1.02 -10.01 -4.00
N LEU A 148 0.34 -8.98 -4.51
CA LEU A 148 -0.95 -9.11 -5.17
C LEU A 148 -0.82 -8.49 -6.56
N ASP A 149 -1.13 -9.28 -7.58
CA ASP A 149 -1.44 -8.78 -8.91
C ASP A 149 -2.97 -8.56 -8.96
N PRO A 150 -3.44 -7.31 -8.94
CA PRO A 150 -4.88 -7.03 -8.93
C PRO A 150 -5.56 -7.33 -10.26
N ASP A 151 -4.82 -7.37 -11.38
CA ASP A 151 -5.38 -7.56 -12.71
C ASP A 151 -5.66 -9.04 -12.98
N GLN A 152 -4.71 -9.89 -12.60
CA GLN A 152 -4.88 -11.33 -12.65
C GLN A 152 -5.63 -11.88 -11.43
N GLN A 153 -5.87 -11.03 -10.42
CA GLN A 153 -6.42 -11.42 -9.12
C GLN A 153 -5.56 -12.53 -8.48
N GLU A 154 -4.23 -12.36 -8.54
CA GLU A 154 -3.27 -13.37 -8.08
C GLU A 154 -2.54 -12.93 -6.82
N PHE A 155 -2.50 -13.82 -5.84
CA PHE A 155 -1.66 -13.68 -4.67
C PHE A 155 -0.46 -14.61 -4.78
N PHE A 156 0.74 -14.03 -4.82
CA PHE A 156 1.97 -14.77 -5.09
C PHE A 156 3.07 -14.41 -4.10
N TYR A 157 4.02 -15.33 -3.96
CA TYR A 157 5.21 -15.13 -3.14
C TYR A 157 6.26 -14.38 -3.96
N SER A 158 6.74 -13.24 -3.47
CA SER A 158 7.73 -12.42 -4.18
C SER A 158 9.02 -13.18 -4.38
N SER A 159 9.55 -13.16 -5.61
CA SER A 159 10.88 -13.68 -5.95
C SER A 159 12.02 -12.93 -5.25
N ARG A 160 11.73 -11.76 -4.66
CA ARG A 160 12.70 -10.95 -3.90
C ARG A 160 13.03 -11.51 -2.53
N CYS A 161 12.22 -12.42 -2.00
CA CYS A 161 12.48 -13.08 -0.75
C CYS A 161 13.04 -14.48 -1.02
N LYS A 162 14.35 -14.62 -0.80
CA LYS A 162 15.10 -15.88 -0.88
C LYS A 162 15.05 -16.64 0.44
N SER A 163 14.79 -15.94 1.55
CA SER A 163 14.74 -16.51 2.90
C SER A 163 13.31 -16.97 3.26
N PHE A 164 13.04 -18.28 3.16
CA PHE A 164 11.71 -18.83 3.44
C PHE A 164 11.78 -20.20 4.11
N TRP A 165 10.71 -20.55 4.80
CA TRP A 165 10.46 -21.91 5.28
C TRP A 165 9.22 -22.51 4.64
N ILE A 166 9.16 -23.83 4.58
CA ILE A 166 7.94 -24.57 4.28
C ILE A 166 7.42 -25.13 5.61
N ARG A 167 6.31 -24.56 6.10
CA ARG A 167 5.74 -24.84 7.43
C ARG A 167 4.25 -25.22 7.32
N PRO A 168 3.92 -26.52 7.29
CA PRO A 168 2.53 -26.99 7.18
C PRO A 168 1.62 -26.51 8.31
N ASP A 169 2.19 -26.20 9.47
CA ASP A 169 1.51 -25.68 10.66
C ASP A 169 1.11 -24.19 10.55
N LYS A 170 1.45 -23.51 9.45
CA LYS A 170 1.26 -22.06 9.26
C LYS A 170 0.19 -21.67 8.25
N ASP A 171 -0.76 -22.56 7.98
CA ASP A 171 -1.86 -22.27 7.03
C ASP A 171 -2.67 -21.01 7.42
N GLU A 172 -2.92 -20.79 8.72
CA GLU A 172 -3.63 -19.59 9.19
C GLU A 172 -2.84 -18.30 8.98
N GLU A 173 -1.50 -18.36 9.04
CA GLU A 173 -0.64 -17.21 8.77
C GLU A 173 -0.68 -16.83 7.28
N VAL A 174 -0.63 -17.82 6.39
CA VAL A 174 -0.77 -17.60 4.94
C VAL A 174 -2.16 -17.03 4.60
N LYS A 175 -3.23 -17.53 5.25
CA LYS A 175 -4.58 -16.95 5.12
C LYS A 175 -4.62 -15.50 5.60
N ALA A 176 -4.02 -15.20 6.76
CA ALA A 176 -3.97 -13.85 7.29
C ALA A 176 -3.22 -12.89 6.33
N MET A 177 -2.10 -13.32 5.75
CA MET A 177 -1.36 -12.56 4.74
C MET A 177 -2.19 -12.33 3.46
N THR A 178 -2.94 -13.34 3.03
CA THR A 178 -3.85 -13.24 1.88
C THR A 178 -4.95 -12.20 2.13
N LEU A 179 -5.60 -12.26 3.30
CA LEU A 179 -6.60 -11.29 3.72
C LEU A 179 -5.99 -9.88 3.84
N GLY A 180 -4.78 -9.77 4.37
CA GLY A 180 -4.03 -8.52 4.47
C GLY A 180 -3.73 -7.90 3.11
N ALA A 181 -3.38 -8.70 2.10
CA ALA A 181 -3.15 -8.20 0.74
C ALA A 181 -4.44 -7.70 0.07
N VAL A 182 -5.55 -8.42 0.23
CA VAL A 182 -6.87 -7.98 -0.24
C VAL A 182 -7.30 -6.71 0.47
N ALA A 183 -7.12 -6.63 1.78
CA ALA A 183 -7.39 -5.43 2.56
C ALA A 183 -6.53 -4.26 2.07
N SER A 184 -5.23 -4.46 1.86
CA SER A 184 -4.32 -3.46 1.30
C SER A 184 -4.83 -2.97 -0.06
N TYR A 185 -5.24 -3.84 -0.98
CA TYR A 185 -5.82 -3.40 -2.25
C TYR A 185 -7.08 -2.57 -2.05
N ASN A 186 -8.02 -3.06 -1.23
CA ASN A 186 -9.27 -2.38 -0.98
C ASN A 186 -9.07 -1.01 -0.30
N HIS A 187 -8.06 -0.86 0.56
CA HIS A 187 -7.72 0.41 1.18
C HIS A 187 -7.24 1.46 0.15
N LEU A 188 -6.56 1.07 -0.94
CA LEU A 188 -6.23 2.02 -2.01
C LEU A 188 -7.49 2.65 -2.63
N ILE A 189 -8.54 1.84 -2.82
CA ILE A 189 -9.85 2.32 -3.29
C ILE A 189 -10.45 3.28 -2.27
N LYS A 190 -10.38 2.93 -0.97
CA LYS A 190 -10.85 3.83 0.11
C LYS A 190 -10.11 5.15 0.10
N ASP A 191 -8.80 5.16 -0.12
CA ASP A 191 -8.01 6.38 -0.16
C ASP A 191 -8.43 7.27 -1.32
N GLN A 192 -8.66 6.70 -2.51
CA GLN A 192 -9.18 7.45 -3.66
C GLN A 192 -10.56 8.05 -3.39
N ILE A 193 -11.45 7.31 -2.70
CA ILE A 193 -12.74 7.83 -2.23
C ILE A 193 -12.51 9.00 -1.26
N LEU A 194 -11.66 8.82 -0.24
CA LEU A 194 -11.37 9.86 0.75
C LEU A 194 -10.84 11.13 0.10
N LEU A 195 -9.92 11.02 -0.85
CA LEU A 195 -9.40 12.16 -1.60
C LEU A 195 -10.51 12.88 -2.38
N SER A 196 -11.44 12.15 -3.00
CA SER A 196 -12.52 12.75 -3.78
C SER A 196 -13.64 13.38 -2.92
N TYR A 197 -13.87 12.91 -1.69
CA TYR A 197 -15.03 13.30 -0.89
C TYR A 197 -14.70 14.13 0.34
N ALA A 198 -13.47 14.03 0.85
CA ALA A 198 -13.04 14.67 2.08
C ALA A 198 -11.73 15.44 1.92
N SER A 199 -11.40 15.93 0.72
CA SER A 199 -10.19 16.71 0.45
C SER A 199 -10.03 17.92 1.39
N ALA A 200 -11.10 18.68 1.62
CA ALA A 200 -11.10 19.81 2.56
C ALA A 200 -10.78 19.39 4.01
N THR A 201 -11.36 18.27 4.46
CA THR A 201 -11.09 17.71 5.79
C THR A 201 -9.65 17.18 5.86
N LEU A 202 -9.17 16.48 4.84
CA LEU A 202 -7.78 16.00 4.75
C LEU A 202 -6.78 17.17 4.78
N ARG A 203 -7.10 18.29 4.11
CA ARG A 203 -6.31 19.53 4.18
C ARG A 203 -6.27 20.10 5.59
N THR A 204 -7.43 20.16 6.26
CA THR A 204 -7.53 20.64 7.65
C THR A 204 -6.74 19.75 8.62
N LEU A 205 -6.69 18.44 8.34
CA LEU A 205 -5.91 17.47 9.09
C LEU A 205 -4.42 17.46 8.72
N GLY A 206 -3.97 18.31 7.79
CA GLY A 206 -2.56 18.44 7.41
C GLY A 206 -2.03 17.32 6.49
N PHE A 207 -2.89 16.54 5.83
CA PHE A 207 -2.45 15.48 4.93
C PHE A 207 -1.93 16.02 3.60
N THR A 208 -2.52 17.11 3.09
CA THR A 208 -2.28 17.54 1.71
C THR A 208 -0.87 18.04 1.45
N GLN A 209 -0.14 18.46 2.49
CA GLN A 209 1.29 18.79 2.39
C GLN A 209 2.16 17.59 1.96
N PHE A 210 1.68 16.36 2.16
CA PHE A 210 2.38 15.13 1.77
C PHE A 210 1.88 14.54 0.45
N LEU A 211 0.86 15.14 -0.16
CA LEU A 211 0.23 14.64 -1.37
C LEU A 211 0.50 15.58 -2.55
N ASN A 212 0.43 15.05 -3.76
CA ASN A 212 0.50 15.91 -4.94
C ASN A 212 -0.85 16.61 -5.19
N GLU A 213 -1.04 17.80 -4.61
CA GLU A 213 -2.29 18.56 -4.73
C GLU A 213 -2.70 18.84 -6.18
N THR A 214 -1.74 18.97 -7.11
CA THR A 214 -2.04 19.22 -8.55
C THR A 214 -2.78 18.05 -9.22
N LYS A 215 -2.74 16.86 -8.59
CA LYS A 215 -3.41 15.64 -9.05
C LYS A 215 -4.68 15.34 -8.26
N ILE A 216 -4.98 16.11 -7.21
CA ILE A 216 -6.18 15.96 -6.39
C ILE A 216 -7.18 17.02 -6.86
N GLY A 217 -8.18 16.57 -7.63
CA GLY A 217 -9.23 17.43 -8.21
C GLY A 217 -10.28 17.91 -7.22
#